data_AF-A0A919FT30-F1
#
_entry.id   AF-A0A919FT30-F1
#
_cell.length_a   1.000
_cell.length_b   1.000
_cell.length_c   1.000
_cell.angle_alpha   90.00
_cell.angle_beta   90.00
_cell.angle_gamma   90.00
#
_symmetry.space_group_name_H-M   'P 1'
#
loop_
_entity.id
_entity.type
_entity.pdbx_description
1 polymer ?
#
loop_
_entity_poly.entity_id
_entity_poly.type
_entity_poly.pdbx_seq_one_letter_code
_entity_poly.pdbx_strand_id
1 'polypeptide(L)'
;MASPQLPLLPRTVAQAHQARHVLTVPGDVELDEIEVLALSRFSATRWDVVPAGILPGNVAGAPQGRRAQGREPGVLRVSRHAVINGPYQPSGDGFDLGMPPGAALAFDVVCHRERGDVPFPAGDRDGVGRAFAAGIPEREERRLVEWLVAVARRLGGSLRLDVGGMWDTKVAPGSPVARPGAGVVLTPDAGAAIDMTVYSDVWLDPQATHTILQRVHPRARLHMDGKEWGGPPSGIGDKPLFPGEKLDPELRKKLHAAADDYDIKALTGPRVLDGYGLVVDLGVDGIVAVEISGEEKLPRLLRGLPWAEQGAVRYWVHWEPQDLVESQREFPAMELRVARKRAAELVARLARAIHDAAGGEIADEDGFLVDPVDL
;
A
#
# COMPACT_ATOMS: atom_id res chain seq x y z
N MET A 1 -34.29 -1.16 -16.55
CA MET A 1 -33.48 -2.05 -17.43
C MET A 1 -32.91 -3.13 -16.54
N ALA A 2 -33.02 -4.41 -16.90
CA ALA A 2 -32.47 -5.49 -16.08
C ALA A 2 -30.94 -5.36 -16.02
N SER A 3 -30.34 -5.44 -14.82
CA SER A 3 -28.89 -5.44 -14.67
C SER A 3 -28.31 -6.59 -15.51
N PRO A 4 -27.26 -6.35 -16.33
CA PRO A 4 -26.68 -7.39 -17.16
C PRO A 4 -26.20 -8.54 -16.26
N GLN A 5 -26.68 -9.76 -16.55
CA GLN A 5 -26.36 -10.93 -15.75
C GLN A 5 -24.88 -11.29 -15.91
N LEU A 6 -24.08 -11.03 -14.88
CA LEU A 6 -22.64 -11.27 -14.89
C LEU A 6 -22.31 -12.74 -15.22
N PRO A 7 -21.19 -13.01 -15.92
CA PRO A 7 -20.70 -14.38 -16.12
C PRO A 7 -20.25 -15.02 -14.80
N LEU A 8 -20.26 -16.36 -14.75
CA LEU A 8 -19.61 -17.11 -13.68
C LEU A 8 -18.09 -17.08 -13.88
N LEU A 9 -17.32 -17.17 -12.80
CA LEU A 9 -15.86 -17.23 -12.89
C LEU A 9 -15.45 -18.56 -13.56
N PRO A 10 -14.78 -18.54 -14.73
CA PRO A 10 -14.45 -19.76 -15.43
C PRO A 10 -13.37 -20.55 -14.68
N ARG A 11 -13.46 -21.88 -14.81
CA ARG A 11 -12.44 -22.81 -14.35
C ARG A 11 -11.24 -22.77 -15.31
N THR A 12 -10.41 -21.75 -15.21
CA THR A 12 -9.18 -21.61 -16.01
C THR A 12 -7.96 -22.15 -15.26
N VAL A 13 -7.14 -22.90 -15.97
CA VAL A 13 -5.84 -23.37 -15.47
C VAL A 13 -4.79 -22.33 -15.86
N ALA A 14 -4.12 -21.75 -14.87
CA ALA A 14 -2.97 -20.90 -15.11
C ALA A 14 -1.83 -21.75 -15.69
N GLN A 15 -1.11 -21.24 -16.69
CA GLN A 15 0.09 -21.92 -17.17
C GLN A 15 1.15 -21.96 -16.05
N ALA A 16 2.15 -22.85 -16.17
CA ALA A 16 3.15 -23.02 -15.11
C ALA A 16 3.89 -21.72 -14.73
N HIS A 17 4.09 -20.82 -15.72
CA HIS A 17 4.74 -19.51 -15.56
C HIS A 17 3.77 -18.39 -15.16
N GLN A 18 2.49 -18.69 -14.96
CA GLN A 18 1.47 -17.72 -14.57
C GLN A 18 1.07 -17.91 -13.12
N ALA A 19 0.82 -16.80 -12.44
CA ALA A 19 0.13 -16.77 -11.17
C ALA A 19 -1.30 -16.26 -11.41
N ARG A 20 -2.25 -16.84 -10.68
CA ARG A 20 -3.67 -16.48 -10.72
C ARG A 20 -4.12 -16.15 -9.31
N HIS A 21 -4.80 -15.03 -9.15
CA HIS A 21 -5.38 -14.57 -7.90
C HIS A 21 -6.84 -14.18 -8.15
N VAL A 22 -7.65 -14.23 -7.10
CA VAL A 22 -9.05 -13.76 -7.16
C VAL A 22 -9.24 -12.65 -6.14
N LEU A 23 -9.78 -11.53 -6.58
CA LEU A 23 -10.29 -10.47 -5.72
C LEU A 23 -11.81 -10.55 -5.71
N THR A 24 -12.42 -10.53 -4.54
CA THR A 24 -13.86 -10.31 -4.40
C THR A 24 -14.14 -9.05 -3.63
N VAL A 25 -15.18 -8.34 -4.03
CA VAL A 25 -15.63 -7.09 -3.40
C VAL A 25 -17.13 -7.14 -3.11
N PRO A 26 -17.63 -6.32 -2.17
CA PRO A 26 -19.05 -6.21 -1.88
C PRO A 26 -19.83 -5.51 -3.02
N GLY A 27 -21.15 -5.44 -2.89
CA GLY A 27 -22.05 -5.03 -3.98
C GLY A 27 -22.26 -3.52 -4.14
N ASP A 28 -21.74 -2.73 -3.21
CA ASP A 28 -21.70 -1.27 -3.22
C ASP A 28 -20.50 -0.72 -4.01
N VAL A 29 -19.52 -1.57 -4.34
CA VAL A 29 -18.35 -1.19 -5.14
C VAL A 29 -18.71 -0.98 -6.60
N GLU A 30 -18.36 0.20 -7.13
CA GLU A 30 -18.53 0.54 -8.54
C GLU A 30 -17.35 0.02 -9.38
N LEU A 31 -17.60 -0.30 -10.65
CA LEU A 31 -16.58 -0.96 -11.49
C LEU A 31 -15.41 -0.04 -11.88
N ASP A 32 -15.67 1.25 -11.95
CA ASP A 32 -14.68 2.29 -12.20
C ASP A 32 -13.79 2.54 -10.98
N GLU A 33 -14.20 2.21 -9.75
CA GLU A 33 -13.31 2.27 -8.59
C GLU A 33 -12.09 1.37 -8.77
N ILE A 34 -12.26 0.16 -9.30
CA ILE A 34 -11.15 -0.75 -9.60
C ILE A 34 -10.22 -0.15 -10.68
N GLU A 35 -10.78 0.56 -11.66
CA GLU A 35 -10.00 1.28 -12.68
C GLU A 35 -9.18 2.42 -12.04
N VAL A 36 -9.81 3.25 -11.21
CA VAL A 36 -9.16 4.37 -10.50
C VAL A 36 -8.00 3.87 -9.64
N LEU A 37 -8.24 2.83 -8.84
CA LEU A 37 -7.21 2.23 -7.99
C LEU A 37 -6.09 1.60 -8.83
N ALA A 38 -6.38 1.07 -10.02
CA ALA A 38 -5.34 0.57 -10.93
C ALA A 38 -4.56 1.71 -11.60
N LEU A 39 -5.21 2.81 -11.98
CA LEU A 39 -4.58 4.00 -12.57
C LEU A 39 -3.60 4.66 -11.60
N SER A 40 -3.89 4.61 -10.30
CA SER A 40 -3.02 5.18 -9.26
C SER A 40 -1.69 4.46 -9.11
N ARG A 41 -1.63 3.18 -9.50
CA ARG A 41 -0.44 2.35 -9.30
C ARG A 41 0.27 1.98 -10.61
N PHE A 42 -0.48 1.71 -11.68
CA PHE A 42 0.09 1.15 -12.90
C PHE A 42 -0.01 2.10 -14.09
N SER A 43 1.10 2.25 -14.80
CA SER A 43 1.18 3.17 -15.94
C SER A 43 0.57 2.66 -17.23
N ALA A 44 0.43 1.34 -17.36
CA ALA A 44 -0.12 0.71 -18.54
C ALA A 44 -1.63 0.42 -18.42
N THR A 45 -2.28 0.91 -17.35
CA THR A 45 -3.72 0.72 -17.08
C THR A 45 -4.56 1.18 -18.26
N ARG A 46 -5.26 0.22 -18.87
CA ARG A 46 -6.21 0.44 -19.97
C ARG A 46 -7.22 -0.68 -20.02
N TRP A 47 -8.41 -0.39 -20.52
CA TRP A 47 -9.37 -1.44 -20.84
C TRP A 47 -9.09 -1.97 -22.24
N ASP A 48 -8.76 -3.25 -22.36
CA ASP A 48 -8.77 -3.93 -23.66
C ASP A 48 -10.24 -4.26 -24.04
N VAL A 49 -11.05 -4.61 -23.03
CA VAL A 49 -12.50 -4.82 -23.16
C VAL A 49 -13.22 -4.08 -22.02
N VAL A 50 -14.03 -3.07 -22.35
CA VAL A 50 -14.77 -2.27 -21.36
C VAL A 50 -16.02 -3.04 -20.91
N PRO A 51 -16.20 -3.31 -19.61
CA PRO A 51 -17.37 -4.03 -19.11
C PRO A 51 -18.65 -3.22 -19.32
N ALA A 52 -19.78 -3.93 -19.50
CA ALA A 52 -21.07 -3.30 -19.80
C ALA A 52 -21.58 -2.35 -18.70
N GLY A 53 -21.12 -2.53 -17.45
CA GLY A 53 -21.50 -1.68 -16.31
C GLY A 53 -20.83 -0.31 -16.28
N ILE A 54 -19.75 -0.09 -17.04
CA ILE A 54 -19.08 1.22 -17.11
C ILE A 54 -19.77 2.08 -18.19
N LEU A 55 -20.52 3.08 -17.73
CA LEU A 55 -21.23 4.01 -18.60
C LEU A 55 -20.26 4.97 -19.31
N PRO A 56 -20.57 5.42 -20.55
CA PRO A 56 -19.80 6.48 -21.20
C PRO A 56 -19.80 7.74 -20.32
N GLY A 57 -18.63 8.17 -19.85
CA GLY A 57 -18.47 9.34 -18.97
C GLY A 57 -17.99 9.00 -17.55
N ASN A 58 -18.27 7.79 -17.06
CA ASN A 58 -17.77 7.29 -15.75
C ASN A 58 -16.42 6.58 -15.90
N VAL A 59 -15.59 7.08 -16.81
CA VAL A 59 -14.29 6.49 -17.11
C VAL A 59 -13.24 7.42 -16.52
N ALA A 60 -12.42 6.90 -15.60
CA ALA A 60 -11.41 7.66 -14.87
C ALA A 60 -10.19 8.07 -15.71
N GLY A 61 -10.29 7.97 -17.04
CA GLY A 61 -9.27 8.40 -17.99
C GLY A 61 -8.37 7.29 -18.54
N ALA A 62 -8.60 6.01 -18.21
CA ALA A 62 -7.84 4.93 -18.85
C ALA A 62 -8.16 4.87 -20.36
N PRO A 63 -7.19 4.55 -21.25
CA PRO A 63 -7.49 4.28 -22.65
C PRO A 63 -8.49 3.13 -22.79
N GLN A 64 -9.43 3.29 -23.73
CA GLN A 64 -10.55 2.37 -23.89
C GLN A 64 -10.44 1.59 -25.20
N GLY A 65 -10.53 0.27 -25.10
CA GLY A 65 -10.67 -0.66 -26.22
C GLY A 65 -12.13 -0.83 -26.64
N ARG A 66 -12.48 -2.05 -27.05
CA ARG A 66 -13.87 -2.37 -27.44
C ARG A 66 -14.75 -2.57 -26.21
N ARG A 67 -16.06 -2.43 -26.37
CA ARG A 67 -17.03 -2.80 -25.31
C ARG A 67 -17.29 -4.31 -25.28
N ALA A 68 -17.55 -4.82 -24.08
CA ALA A 68 -17.97 -6.19 -23.85
C ALA A 68 -19.33 -6.46 -24.54
N GLN A 69 -19.50 -7.66 -25.07
CA GLN A 69 -20.75 -8.10 -25.71
C GLN A 69 -21.42 -9.21 -24.91
N GLY A 70 -22.74 -9.12 -24.73
CA GLY A 70 -23.51 -10.13 -24.01
C GLY A 70 -23.06 -10.28 -22.56
N ARG A 71 -22.58 -11.48 -22.20
CA ARG A 71 -22.08 -11.82 -20.85
C ARG A 71 -20.56 -11.90 -20.77
N GLU A 72 -19.85 -11.31 -21.74
CA GLU A 72 -18.40 -11.26 -21.72
C GLU A 72 -17.89 -10.39 -20.56
N PRO A 73 -16.88 -10.84 -19.79
CA PRO A 73 -16.25 -10.01 -18.76
C PRO A 73 -15.42 -8.88 -19.38
N GLY A 74 -15.26 -7.78 -18.65
CA GLY A 74 -14.27 -6.77 -18.98
C GLY A 74 -12.84 -7.29 -18.79
N VAL A 75 -11.89 -6.63 -19.45
CA VAL A 75 -10.46 -6.96 -19.38
C VAL A 75 -9.67 -5.67 -19.15
N LEU A 76 -9.30 -5.43 -17.89
CA LEU A 76 -8.45 -4.32 -17.48
C LEU A 76 -7.00 -4.77 -17.50
N ARG A 77 -6.21 -4.20 -18.40
CA ARG A 77 -4.78 -4.48 -18.48
C ARG A 77 -4.02 -3.49 -17.62
N VAL A 78 -3.23 -3.97 -16.67
CA VAL A 78 -2.40 -3.14 -15.79
C VAL A 78 -0.91 -3.18 -16.17
N SER A 79 -0.48 -4.20 -16.90
CA SER A 79 0.88 -4.29 -17.45
C SER A 79 0.93 -5.07 -18.77
N ARG A 80 2.13 -5.29 -19.32
CA ARG A 80 2.27 -6.16 -20.50
C ARG A 80 1.94 -7.63 -20.20
N HIS A 81 2.11 -8.07 -18.95
CA HIS A 81 1.95 -9.47 -18.52
C HIS A 81 0.86 -9.68 -17.47
N ALA A 82 0.27 -8.60 -16.93
CA ALA A 82 -0.80 -8.65 -15.94
C ALA A 82 -2.13 -8.10 -16.47
N VAL A 83 -3.20 -8.85 -16.24
CA VAL A 83 -4.58 -8.50 -16.59
C VAL A 83 -5.53 -8.84 -15.45
N ILE A 84 -6.58 -8.04 -15.32
CA ILE A 84 -7.69 -8.21 -14.38
C ILE A 84 -8.94 -8.41 -15.23
N ASN A 85 -9.55 -9.59 -15.13
CA ASN A 85 -10.76 -9.93 -15.86
C ASN A 85 -11.95 -9.85 -14.92
N GLY A 86 -13.04 -9.26 -15.37
CA GLY A 86 -14.25 -9.13 -14.57
C GLY A 86 -15.08 -7.91 -15.00
N PRO A 87 -16.20 -7.65 -14.32
CA PRO A 87 -16.68 -8.38 -13.16
C PRO A 87 -17.27 -9.76 -13.51
N TYR A 88 -17.09 -10.72 -12.60
CA TYR A 88 -17.80 -12.00 -12.55
C TYR A 88 -18.78 -12.01 -11.37
N GLN A 89 -19.73 -12.95 -11.38
CA GLN A 89 -20.43 -13.35 -10.17
C GLN A 89 -19.44 -13.90 -9.13
N PRO A 90 -19.75 -13.83 -7.82
CA PRO A 90 -18.89 -14.33 -6.75
C PRO A 90 -19.03 -15.86 -6.62
N SER A 91 -19.05 -16.55 -7.76
CA SER A 91 -19.27 -17.99 -7.88
C SER A 91 -18.49 -18.52 -9.07
N GLY A 92 -17.85 -19.68 -8.86
CA GLY A 92 -17.16 -20.41 -9.91
C GLY A 92 -18.14 -21.18 -10.80
N ASP A 93 -17.76 -21.38 -12.05
CA ASP A 93 -18.48 -22.25 -12.98
C ASP A 93 -18.34 -23.72 -12.55
N GLY A 94 -19.26 -24.16 -11.68
CA GLY A 94 -19.28 -25.50 -11.10
C GLY A 94 -18.21 -25.72 -10.02
N PHE A 95 -17.77 -24.68 -9.31
CA PHE A 95 -16.91 -24.80 -8.13
C PHE A 95 -17.13 -23.67 -7.12
N ASP A 96 -16.78 -23.95 -5.87
CA ASP A 96 -16.76 -22.94 -4.82
C ASP A 96 -15.45 -22.14 -4.87
N LEU A 97 -15.58 -20.81 -4.81
CA LEU A 97 -14.43 -19.91 -4.68
C LEU A 97 -13.82 -19.99 -3.28
N GLY A 98 -14.58 -20.45 -2.29
CA GLY A 98 -14.19 -20.54 -0.90
C GLY A 98 -13.90 -19.17 -0.28
N MET A 99 -14.64 -18.14 -0.72
CA MET A 99 -14.52 -16.76 -0.24
C MET A 99 -15.45 -16.52 0.96
N PRO A 100 -15.13 -15.57 1.84
CA PRO A 100 -16.03 -15.18 2.92
C PRO A 100 -17.39 -14.68 2.37
N PRO A 101 -18.47 -14.75 3.17
CA PRO A 101 -19.76 -14.19 2.79
C PRO A 101 -19.66 -12.67 2.60
N GLY A 102 -20.53 -12.11 1.76
CA GLY A 102 -20.59 -10.67 1.49
C GLY A 102 -20.02 -10.25 0.13
N ALA A 103 -19.29 -11.14 -0.55
CA ALA A 103 -18.85 -10.93 -1.92
C ALA A 103 -20.04 -10.84 -2.89
N ALA A 104 -20.06 -9.80 -3.73
CA ALA A 104 -21.06 -9.61 -4.79
C ALA A 104 -20.42 -9.62 -6.19
N LEU A 105 -19.15 -9.26 -6.30
CA LEU A 105 -18.38 -9.26 -7.53
C LEU A 105 -17.06 -10.01 -7.34
N ALA A 106 -16.59 -10.66 -8.39
CA ALA A 106 -15.27 -11.30 -8.43
C ALA A 106 -14.45 -10.82 -9.63
N PHE A 107 -13.14 -10.71 -9.44
CA PHE A 107 -12.17 -10.33 -10.45
C PHE A 107 -11.04 -11.37 -10.50
N ASP A 108 -10.76 -11.85 -11.71
CA ASP A 108 -9.72 -12.84 -11.99
C ASP A 108 -8.44 -12.13 -12.42
N VAL A 109 -7.40 -12.24 -11.60
CA VAL A 109 -6.14 -11.52 -11.79
C VAL A 109 -5.08 -12.52 -12.23
N VAL A 110 -4.56 -12.33 -13.43
CA VAL A 110 -3.53 -13.20 -14.01
C VAL A 110 -2.28 -12.38 -14.28
N CYS A 111 -1.13 -12.87 -13.81
CA CYS A 111 0.18 -12.27 -14.06
C CYS A 111 1.26 -13.34 -14.25
N HIS A 112 2.51 -12.93 -14.50
CA HIS A 112 3.65 -13.84 -14.47
C HIS A 112 3.96 -14.28 -13.04
N ARG A 113 4.28 -15.56 -12.87
CA ARG A 113 4.69 -16.12 -11.59
C ARG A 113 6.17 -15.83 -11.35
N GLU A 114 6.45 -15.07 -10.30
CA GLU A 114 7.79 -14.69 -9.87
C GLU A 114 7.90 -14.94 -8.34
N ARG A 115 8.61 -16.01 -7.95
CA ARG A 115 8.78 -16.43 -6.54
C ARG A 115 10.21 -16.22 -6.09
N GLY A 116 10.38 -15.61 -4.92
CA GLY A 116 11.65 -15.43 -4.24
C GLY A 116 11.83 -16.38 -3.06
N ASP A 117 12.57 -15.90 -2.07
CA ASP A 117 12.85 -16.62 -0.82
C ASP A 117 11.59 -16.81 0.03
N VAL A 118 11.66 -17.76 0.97
CA VAL A 118 10.61 -17.94 1.99
C VAL A 118 10.45 -16.67 2.84
N PRO A 119 9.24 -16.38 3.34
CA PRO A 119 9.02 -15.19 4.15
C PRO A 119 9.92 -15.19 5.39
N PHE A 120 10.43 -14.01 5.74
CA PHE A 120 11.16 -13.81 6.98
C PHE A 120 10.20 -14.03 8.17
N PRO A 121 10.63 -14.69 9.26
CA PRO A 121 9.74 -15.07 10.37
C PRO A 121 9.38 -13.91 11.31
N ALA A 122 9.12 -12.71 10.78
CA ALA A 122 8.68 -11.56 11.54
C ALA A 122 7.66 -10.74 10.75
N GLY A 123 6.59 -10.31 11.42
CA GLY A 123 5.55 -9.42 10.88
C GLY A 123 4.79 -9.97 9.67
N ASP A 124 3.48 -10.16 9.79
CA ASP A 124 2.64 -10.53 8.64
C ASP A 124 1.26 -9.86 8.75
N ARG A 125 1.27 -8.53 8.81
CA ARG A 125 0.09 -7.69 9.04
C ARG A 125 -1.09 -8.06 8.15
N ASP A 126 -0.80 -8.42 6.90
CA ASP A 126 -1.81 -8.69 5.87
C ASP A 126 -1.91 -10.18 5.49
N GLY A 127 -1.15 -11.07 6.14
CA GLY A 127 -1.17 -12.51 5.87
C GLY A 127 -0.48 -12.94 4.56
N VAL A 128 0.31 -12.06 3.93
CA VAL A 128 1.04 -12.35 2.69
C VAL A 128 2.11 -13.42 2.91
N GLY A 129 2.83 -13.36 4.03
CA GLY A 129 3.80 -14.40 4.40
C GLY A 129 3.13 -15.77 4.55
N ARG A 130 1.98 -15.81 5.22
CA ARG A 130 1.13 -17.00 5.37
C ARG A 130 0.63 -17.53 4.02
N ALA A 131 0.20 -16.64 3.12
CA ALA A 131 -0.27 -17.03 1.78
C ALA A 131 0.85 -17.59 0.89
N PHE A 132 2.08 -17.07 1.04
CA PHE A 132 3.23 -17.46 0.23
C PHE A 132 4.34 -18.11 1.05
N ALA A 133 3.98 -19.04 1.94
CA ALA A 133 4.92 -19.70 2.84
C ALA A 133 6.10 -20.42 2.14
N ALA A 134 5.91 -20.83 0.89
CA ALA A 134 6.93 -21.52 0.08
C ALA A 134 7.86 -20.57 -0.72
N GLY A 135 7.58 -19.26 -0.71
CA GLY A 135 8.36 -18.25 -1.44
C GLY A 135 7.52 -17.02 -1.75
N ILE A 136 7.94 -15.85 -1.26
CA ILE A 136 7.19 -14.59 -1.42
C ILE A 136 7.15 -14.16 -2.89
N PRO A 137 6.09 -13.46 -3.33
CA PRO A 137 6.07 -12.92 -4.68
C PRO A 137 7.17 -11.86 -4.83
N GLU A 138 7.77 -11.81 -6.02
CA GLU A 138 8.78 -10.81 -6.37
C GLU A 138 8.35 -9.98 -7.57
N ARG A 139 9.13 -8.92 -7.84
CA ARG A 139 9.06 -8.12 -9.08
C ARG A 139 7.64 -7.67 -9.41
N GLU A 140 7.05 -8.13 -10.52
CA GLU A 140 5.72 -7.69 -10.94
C GLU A 140 4.62 -8.31 -10.10
N GLU A 141 4.73 -9.60 -9.79
CA GLU A 141 3.73 -10.26 -8.95
C GLU A 141 3.68 -9.64 -7.56
N ARG A 142 4.83 -9.27 -6.97
CA ARG A 142 4.85 -8.57 -5.68
C ARG A 142 4.06 -7.28 -5.71
N ARG A 143 4.34 -6.43 -6.69
CA ARG A 143 3.63 -5.14 -6.86
C ARG A 143 2.13 -5.34 -7.04
N LEU A 144 1.72 -6.42 -7.72
CA LEU A 144 0.32 -6.73 -7.95
C LEU A 144 -0.36 -7.27 -6.69
N VAL A 145 0.29 -8.17 -5.95
CA VAL A 145 -0.23 -8.71 -4.69
C VAL A 145 -0.34 -7.62 -3.63
N GLU A 146 0.68 -6.78 -3.46
CA GLU A 146 0.63 -5.61 -2.54
C GLU A 146 -0.52 -4.67 -2.92
N TRP A 147 -0.70 -4.39 -4.21
CA TRP A 147 -1.82 -3.60 -4.70
C TRP A 147 -3.18 -4.27 -4.45
N LEU A 148 -3.30 -5.58 -4.66
CA LEU A 148 -4.54 -6.32 -4.38
C LEU A 148 -4.91 -6.29 -2.90
N VAL A 149 -3.92 -6.39 -2.00
CA VAL A 149 -4.12 -6.26 -0.54
C VAL A 149 -4.66 -4.88 -0.22
N ALA A 150 -4.06 -3.83 -0.76
CA ALA A 150 -4.51 -2.45 -0.59
C ALA A 150 -5.94 -2.23 -1.13
N VAL A 151 -6.25 -2.74 -2.33
CA VAL A 151 -7.60 -2.67 -2.92
C VAL A 151 -8.62 -3.41 -2.06
N ALA A 152 -8.30 -4.63 -1.61
CA ALA A 152 -9.18 -5.40 -0.75
C ALA A 152 -9.41 -4.70 0.59
N ARG A 153 -8.37 -4.09 1.17
CA ARG A 153 -8.50 -3.31 2.41
C ARG A 153 -9.43 -2.12 2.23
N ARG A 154 -9.21 -1.32 1.18
CA ARG A 154 -9.97 -0.10 0.89
C ARG A 154 -11.43 -0.38 0.55
N LEU A 155 -11.70 -1.42 -0.22
CA LEU A 155 -13.04 -1.75 -0.71
C LEU A 155 -13.79 -2.76 0.17
N GLY A 156 -13.25 -3.12 1.35
CA GLY A 156 -13.84 -4.16 2.21
C GLY A 156 -13.92 -5.54 1.55
N GLY A 157 -13.00 -5.81 0.61
CA GLY A 157 -12.93 -7.03 -0.17
C GLY A 157 -12.17 -8.18 0.51
N SER A 158 -11.97 -9.25 -0.25
CA SER A 158 -11.14 -10.39 0.16
C SER A 158 -10.40 -10.95 -1.04
N LEU A 159 -9.29 -11.62 -0.78
CA LEU A 159 -8.41 -12.19 -1.79
C LEU A 159 -8.31 -13.70 -1.63
N ARG A 160 -8.18 -14.42 -2.75
CA ARG A 160 -7.67 -15.78 -2.77
C ARG A 160 -6.45 -15.83 -3.66
N LEU A 161 -5.30 -16.10 -3.07
CA LEU A 161 -4.01 -15.95 -3.74
C LEU A 161 -3.48 -17.30 -4.25
N ASP A 162 -2.82 -17.27 -5.40
CA ASP A 162 -2.16 -18.41 -6.03
C ASP A 162 -3.07 -19.62 -6.25
N VAL A 163 -4.22 -19.38 -6.89
CA VAL A 163 -5.24 -20.40 -7.18
C VAL A 163 -4.93 -21.22 -8.45
N GLY A 164 -3.76 -21.00 -9.05
CA GLY A 164 -3.33 -21.68 -10.27
C GLY A 164 -3.25 -23.20 -10.09
N GLY A 165 -4.22 -23.93 -10.65
CA GLY A 165 -4.33 -25.39 -10.54
C GLY A 165 -5.20 -25.89 -9.39
N MET A 166 -5.69 -25.00 -8.51
CA MET A 166 -6.53 -25.37 -7.36
C MET A 166 -7.87 -25.99 -7.77
N TRP A 167 -8.45 -25.48 -8.86
CA TRP A 167 -9.74 -25.97 -9.38
C TRP A 167 -9.58 -26.88 -10.60
N ASP A 168 -8.41 -27.47 -10.84
CA ASP A 168 -8.26 -28.45 -11.92
C ASP A 168 -8.93 -29.79 -11.53
N THR A 169 -9.96 -30.20 -12.27
CA THR A 169 -10.66 -31.49 -12.04
C THR A 169 -9.78 -32.71 -12.32
N LYS A 170 -8.67 -32.53 -13.04
CA LYS A 170 -7.72 -33.62 -13.35
C LYS A 170 -6.71 -33.85 -12.22
N VAL A 171 -6.67 -32.94 -11.25
CA VAL A 171 -5.80 -33.02 -10.08
C VAL A 171 -6.62 -33.63 -8.94
N ALA A 172 -6.26 -34.85 -8.51
CA ALA A 172 -6.94 -35.51 -7.40
C ALA A 172 -6.80 -34.67 -6.10
N PRO A 173 -7.81 -34.68 -5.20
CA PRO A 173 -7.68 -34.09 -3.87
C PRO A 173 -6.44 -34.64 -3.16
N GLY A 174 -5.53 -33.77 -2.71
CA GLY A 174 -4.25 -34.17 -2.09
C GLY A 174 -3.10 -34.45 -3.06
N SER A 175 -3.26 -34.18 -4.36
CA SER A 175 -2.17 -34.20 -5.33
C SER A 175 -1.12 -33.12 -5.01
N PRO A 176 0.19 -33.38 -5.19
CA PRO A 176 1.29 -32.45 -4.89
C PRO A 176 1.28 -31.13 -5.70
N VAL A 177 0.30 -30.94 -6.58
CA VAL A 177 0.04 -29.66 -7.27
C VAL A 177 -0.64 -28.64 -6.34
N ALA A 178 -1.33 -29.09 -5.29
CA ALA A 178 -1.75 -28.24 -4.17
C ALA A 178 -0.56 -28.01 -3.23
N ARG A 179 0.31 -27.06 -3.60
CA ARG A 179 1.42 -26.65 -2.74
C ARG A 179 0.85 -26.01 -1.47
N PRO A 180 1.42 -26.28 -0.27
CA PRO A 180 1.05 -25.54 0.94
C PRO A 180 1.09 -24.02 0.67
N GLY A 181 0.00 -23.30 1.00
CA GLY A 181 -0.16 -21.86 0.74
C GLY A 181 -0.95 -21.49 -0.54
N ALA A 182 -1.07 -22.40 -1.51
CA ALA A 182 -1.87 -22.15 -2.71
C ALA A 182 -3.36 -22.03 -2.36
N GLY A 183 -3.99 -20.94 -2.78
CA GLY A 183 -5.40 -20.66 -2.53
C GLY A 183 -5.72 -20.19 -1.11
N VAL A 184 -4.75 -19.62 -0.38
CA VAL A 184 -5.02 -18.98 0.92
C VAL A 184 -5.91 -17.76 0.73
N VAL A 185 -6.91 -17.63 1.61
CA VAL A 185 -7.81 -16.49 1.66
C VAL A 185 -7.25 -15.45 2.63
N LEU A 186 -7.18 -14.21 2.14
CA LEU A 186 -6.84 -13.03 2.94
C LEU A 186 -8.05 -12.09 2.98
N THR A 187 -8.36 -11.57 4.16
CA THR A 187 -9.32 -10.48 4.37
C THR A 187 -8.58 -9.37 5.11
N PRO A 188 -7.88 -8.49 4.38
CA PRO A 188 -7.15 -7.39 5.01
C PRO A 188 -8.07 -6.55 5.90
N ASP A 189 -7.60 -6.17 7.09
CA ASP A 189 -8.36 -5.34 8.03
C ASP A 189 -8.47 -3.91 7.48
N ALA A 190 -9.68 -3.49 7.12
CA ALA A 190 -9.98 -2.14 6.62
C ALA A 190 -9.53 -1.04 7.58
N GLY A 191 -9.48 -1.32 8.89
CA GLY A 191 -9.00 -0.38 9.90
C GLY A 191 -7.50 -0.44 10.16
N ALA A 192 -6.71 -1.23 9.42
CA ALA A 192 -5.28 -1.37 9.67
C ALA A 192 -4.43 -0.26 9.08
N ALA A 193 -4.87 0.32 7.98
CA ALA A 193 -4.22 1.44 7.32
C ALA A 193 -4.87 2.75 7.76
N ILE A 194 -4.17 3.54 8.58
CA ILE A 194 -4.76 4.76 9.16
C ILE A 194 -3.93 6.01 8.90
N ASP A 195 -2.70 5.85 8.42
CA ASP A 195 -1.84 6.98 8.10
C ASP A 195 -2.39 7.73 6.88
N MET A 196 -2.14 9.04 6.85
CA MET A 196 -2.57 9.90 5.77
C MET A 196 -1.44 10.82 5.34
N THR A 197 -1.42 11.16 4.05
CA THR A 197 -0.46 12.11 3.50
C THR A 197 -1.19 13.21 2.77
N VAL A 198 -0.96 14.47 3.16
CA VAL A 198 -1.41 15.63 2.38
C VAL A 198 -0.25 16.11 1.51
N TYR A 199 -0.49 16.20 0.21
CA TYR A 199 0.45 16.77 -0.76
C TYR A 199 -0.03 18.15 -1.15
N SER A 200 0.82 19.17 -1.04
CA SER A 200 0.49 20.56 -1.37
C SER A 200 1.69 21.28 -1.98
N ASP A 201 1.47 22.35 -2.74
CA ASP A 201 2.51 23.29 -3.18
C ASP A 201 2.83 24.36 -2.12
N VAL A 202 2.10 24.37 -1.01
CA VAL A 202 2.26 25.32 0.08
C VAL A 202 3.13 24.74 1.19
N TRP A 203 4.26 25.40 1.47
CA TRP A 203 5.05 25.16 2.67
C TRP A 203 4.55 26.03 3.82
N LEU A 204 3.86 25.43 4.76
CA LEU A 204 3.51 26.07 6.03
C LEU A 204 4.74 26.25 6.91
N ASP A 205 4.88 27.41 7.54
CA ASP A 205 5.89 27.63 8.58
C ASP A 205 5.64 26.70 9.79
N PRO A 206 6.68 26.25 10.53
CA PRO A 206 6.51 25.40 11.71
C PRO A 206 5.52 25.95 12.75
N GLN A 207 5.54 27.26 13.04
CA GLN A 207 4.62 27.88 14.00
C GLN A 207 3.19 27.97 13.44
N ALA A 208 3.04 28.20 12.14
CA ALA A 208 1.73 28.18 11.49
C ALA A 208 1.11 26.77 11.58
N THR A 209 1.90 25.73 11.26
CA THR A 209 1.47 24.33 11.37
C THR A 209 1.10 23.99 12.82
N HIS A 210 1.93 24.39 13.78
CA HIS A 210 1.67 24.19 15.20
C HIS A 210 0.36 24.83 15.64
N THR A 211 0.10 26.07 15.23
CA THR A 211 -1.14 26.80 15.53
C THR A 211 -2.37 26.08 14.97
N ILE A 212 -2.28 25.52 13.75
CA ILE A 212 -3.36 24.76 13.12
C ILE A 212 -3.62 23.47 13.90
N LEU A 213 -2.58 22.67 14.15
CA LEU A 213 -2.73 21.38 14.83
C LEU A 213 -3.15 21.53 16.29
N GLN A 214 -2.74 22.60 16.98
CA GLN A 214 -3.17 22.87 18.35
C GLN A 214 -4.68 23.12 18.48
N ARG A 215 -5.33 23.66 17.44
CA ARG A 215 -6.79 23.82 17.42
C ARG A 215 -7.50 22.48 17.32
N VAL A 216 -6.89 21.50 16.66
CA VAL A 216 -7.40 20.13 16.56
C VAL A 216 -7.13 19.36 17.85
N HIS A 217 -5.91 19.46 18.40
CA HIS A 217 -5.53 18.78 19.63
C HIS A 217 -4.59 19.64 20.49
N PRO A 218 -4.94 19.96 21.75
CA PRO A 218 -4.21 20.92 22.58
C PRO A 218 -2.81 20.45 22.98
N ARG A 219 -2.52 19.14 22.93
CA ARG A 219 -1.17 18.59 23.20
C ARG A 219 -0.25 18.57 21.98
N ALA A 220 -0.70 19.03 20.82
CA ALA A 220 0.17 19.16 19.66
C ALA A 220 1.34 20.10 19.99
N ARG A 221 2.56 19.63 19.75
CA ARG A 221 3.79 20.39 20.00
C ARG A 221 4.76 20.18 18.86
N LEU A 222 5.55 21.23 18.58
CA LEU A 222 6.71 21.10 17.71
C LEU A 222 7.70 20.11 18.33
N HIS A 223 8.27 19.26 17.48
CA HIS A 223 9.27 18.28 17.85
C HIS A 223 10.54 18.48 17.01
N MET A 224 11.12 19.67 17.12
CA MET A 224 12.33 20.07 16.40
C MET A 224 13.59 20.03 17.27
N ASP A 225 13.43 19.64 18.54
CA ASP A 225 14.53 19.52 19.49
C ASP A 225 15.40 18.31 19.12
N GLY A 226 16.46 18.55 18.36
CA GLY A 226 17.46 17.53 18.09
C GLY A 226 18.19 17.12 19.36
N LYS A 227 18.58 15.85 19.46
CA LYS A 227 19.58 15.41 20.44
C LYS A 227 20.96 15.65 19.87
N GLU A 228 21.88 16.11 20.72
CA GLU A 228 23.28 16.20 20.32
C GLU A 228 23.80 14.80 19.97
N TRP A 229 24.21 14.61 18.73
CA TRP A 229 24.82 13.35 18.28
C TRP A 229 26.22 13.25 18.88
N GLY A 230 26.43 12.29 19.77
CA GLY A 230 27.72 12.06 20.43
C GLY A 230 28.81 11.48 19.52
N GLY A 231 28.55 11.34 18.22
CA GLY A 231 29.45 10.67 17.29
C GLY A 231 29.35 9.14 17.35
N PRO A 232 29.95 8.44 16.36
CA PRO A 232 30.16 7.01 16.46
C PRO A 232 31.08 6.66 17.66
N PRO A 233 30.96 5.46 18.25
CA PRO A 233 31.87 5.03 19.30
C PRO A 233 33.35 5.11 18.87
N SER A 234 34.23 5.55 19.78
CA SER A 234 35.65 5.67 19.51
C SER A 234 36.27 4.34 19.08
N GLY A 235 37.08 4.36 18.02
CA GLY A 235 37.79 3.18 17.51
C GLY A 235 36.94 2.24 16.67
N ILE A 236 35.76 2.66 16.21
CA ILE A 236 34.91 1.85 15.33
C ILE A 236 35.60 1.47 14.01
N GLY A 237 36.49 2.33 13.49
CA GLY A 237 37.29 2.05 12.29
C GLY A 237 38.55 1.20 12.54
N ASP A 238 38.89 0.90 13.79
CA ASP A 238 40.07 0.09 14.13
C ASP A 238 39.79 -1.42 14.10
N LYS A 239 38.52 -1.81 14.12
CA LYS A 239 38.10 -3.22 14.18
C LYS A 239 37.40 -3.63 12.88
N PRO A 240 37.49 -4.92 12.50
CA PRO A 240 36.63 -5.44 11.45
C PRO A 240 35.16 -5.41 11.89
N LEU A 241 34.26 -5.06 10.97
CA LEU A 241 32.81 -5.04 11.08
C LEU A 241 32.23 -6.42 11.40
N PHE A 242 32.84 -7.48 10.87
CA PHE A 242 32.44 -8.88 11.14
C PHE A 242 33.63 -9.85 11.00
N PRO A 243 33.57 -11.05 11.62
CA PRO A 243 34.59 -12.06 11.47
C PRO A 243 34.79 -12.46 10.00
N GLY A 244 36.03 -12.38 9.49
CA GLY A 244 36.34 -12.72 8.10
C GLY A 244 36.16 -11.58 7.08
N GLU A 245 36.02 -10.34 7.56
CA GLU A 245 36.08 -9.16 6.69
C GLU A 245 37.34 -9.15 5.81
N LYS A 246 37.15 -8.88 4.51
CA LYS A 246 38.23 -8.87 3.50
C LYS A 246 38.77 -7.47 3.21
N LEU A 247 38.18 -6.43 3.80
CA LEU A 247 38.59 -5.05 3.59
C LEU A 247 39.90 -4.79 4.34
N ASP A 248 40.83 -4.17 3.62
CA ASP A 248 42.13 -3.79 4.17
C ASP A 248 41.98 -2.81 5.36
N PRO A 249 42.71 -3.00 6.47
CA PRO A 249 42.61 -2.14 7.64
C PRO A 249 42.93 -0.66 7.40
N GLU A 250 43.86 -0.32 6.50
CA GLU A 250 44.18 1.08 6.21
C GLU A 250 43.06 1.72 5.40
N LEU A 251 42.54 1.00 4.40
CA LEU A 251 41.38 1.45 3.63
C LEU A 251 40.15 1.67 4.53
N ARG A 252 39.90 0.79 5.51
CA ARG A 252 38.81 0.96 6.49
C ARG A 252 38.96 2.27 7.25
N LYS A 253 40.15 2.52 7.83
CA LYS A 253 40.43 3.77 8.55
C LYS A 253 40.22 4.99 7.68
N LYS A 254 40.66 4.93 6.42
CA LYS A 254 40.47 6.02 5.46
C LYS A 254 39.00 6.28 5.14
N LEU A 255 38.18 5.22 5.01
CA LEU A 255 36.75 5.34 4.79
C LEU A 255 36.04 5.96 6.00
N HIS A 256 36.40 5.55 7.22
CA HIS A 256 35.87 6.17 8.44
C HIS A 256 36.27 7.64 8.54
N ALA A 257 37.54 7.99 8.31
CA ALA A 257 37.97 9.38 8.34
C ALA A 257 37.26 10.24 7.28
N ALA A 258 37.04 9.71 6.07
CA ALA A 258 36.29 10.42 5.03
C ALA A 258 34.80 10.59 5.38
N ALA A 259 34.20 9.61 6.09
CA ALA A 259 32.85 9.73 6.61
C ALA A 259 32.78 10.78 7.74
N ASP A 260 33.75 10.78 8.66
CA ASP A 260 33.86 11.79 9.72
C ASP A 260 34.00 13.20 9.14
N ASP A 261 34.85 13.39 8.12
CA ASP A 261 35.00 14.67 7.42
C ASP A 261 33.69 15.14 6.76
N TYR A 262 32.94 14.20 6.17
CA TYR A 262 31.63 14.48 5.57
C TYR A 262 30.60 14.89 6.63
N ASP A 263 30.52 14.15 7.73
CA ASP A 263 29.61 14.42 8.84
C ASP A 263 29.94 15.76 9.52
N ILE A 264 31.21 16.04 9.77
CA ILE A 264 31.68 17.33 10.31
C ILE A 264 31.26 18.47 9.38
N LYS A 265 31.47 18.32 8.07
CA LYS A 265 31.08 19.33 7.08
C LYS A 265 29.56 19.53 7.06
N ALA A 266 28.77 18.47 7.18
CA ALA A 266 27.31 18.57 7.26
C ALA A 266 26.85 19.28 8.54
N LEU A 267 27.44 18.93 9.70
CA LEU A 267 27.10 19.51 11.00
C LEU A 267 27.53 20.98 11.16
N THR A 268 28.62 21.38 10.50
CA THR A 268 29.18 22.74 10.56
C THR A 268 28.74 23.64 9.41
N GLY A 269 28.08 23.08 8.38
CA GLY A 269 27.55 23.81 7.25
C GLY A 269 26.31 24.66 7.60
N PRO A 270 25.85 25.51 6.66
CA PRO A 270 24.60 26.25 6.81
C PRO A 270 23.43 25.27 6.97
N ARG A 271 22.64 25.45 8.04
CA ARG A 271 21.44 24.63 8.28
C ARG A 271 20.30 25.11 7.38
N VAL A 272 19.89 24.27 6.45
CA VAL A 272 18.68 24.45 5.65
C VAL A 272 17.58 23.62 6.32
N LEU A 273 16.41 24.20 6.56
CA LEU A 273 15.25 23.45 7.04
C LEU A 273 14.63 22.72 5.84
N ASP A 274 14.96 21.44 5.69
CA ASP A 274 14.42 20.54 4.66
C ASP A 274 13.22 19.71 5.15
N GLY A 275 12.94 19.77 6.45
CA GLY A 275 11.76 19.21 7.08
C GLY A 275 11.60 19.62 8.54
N TYR A 276 10.40 19.43 9.09
CA TYR A 276 10.11 19.60 10.51
C TYR A 276 8.98 18.68 10.94
N GLY A 277 8.87 18.44 12.26
CA GLY A 277 7.90 17.51 12.83
C GLY A 277 7.08 18.10 13.96
N LEU A 278 5.85 17.62 14.11
CA LEU A 278 4.99 17.81 15.27
C LEU A 278 4.56 16.47 15.83
N VAL A 279 4.31 16.42 17.13
CA VAL A 279 3.84 15.20 17.78
C VAL A 279 2.65 15.49 18.68
N VAL A 280 1.75 14.51 18.74
CA VAL A 280 0.68 14.41 19.71
C VAL A 280 0.89 13.12 20.51
N ASP A 281 1.23 13.26 21.78
CA ASP A 281 1.36 12.13 22.70
C ASP A 281 -0.01 11.69 23.21
N LEU A 282 -0.41 10.47 22.84
CA LEU A 282 -1.67 9.83 23.24
C LEU A 282 -1.50 8.91 24.46
N GLY A 283 -0.32 8.90 25.09
CA GLY A 283 0.01 8.07 26.23
C GLY A 283 0.00 6.58 25.84
N VAL A 284 -0.93 5.83 26.43
CA VAL A 284 -1.06 4.38 26.22
C VAL A 284 -1.40 4.00 24.78
N ASP A 285 -2.00 4.93 24.02
CA ASP A 285 -2.37 4.70 22.62
C ASP A 285 -1.23 4.97 21.63
N GLY A 286 -0.06 5.42 22.10
CA GLY A 286 1.09 5.73 21.24
C GLY A 286 1.20 7.21 20.89
N ILE A 287 1.77 7.50 19.73
CA ILE A 287 2.07 8.87 19.28
C ILE A 287 1.49 9.07 17.89
N VAL A 288 0.91 10.24 17.63
CA VAL A 288 0.64 10.69 16.26
C VAL A 288 1.70 11.73 15.89
N ALA A 289 2.49 11.44 14.87
CA ALA A 289 3.49 12.34 14.30
C ALA A 289 2.94 12.99 13.03
N VAL A 290 3.29 14.26 12.82
CA VAL A 290 3.10 14.97 11.57
C VAL A 290 4.47 15.40 11.08
N GLU A 291 4.94 14.77 10.01
CA GLU A 291 6.23 15.06 9.39
C GLU A 291 6.04 15.86 8.11
N ILE A 292 6.71 16.99 8.03
CA ILE A 292 6.66 17.89 6.88
C ILE A 292 8.01 17.83 6.19
N SER A 293 8.00 17.58 4.89
CA SER A 293 9.21 17.44 4.07
C SER A 293 8.92 17.79 2.61
N GLY A 294 9.95 18.15 1.84
CA GLY A 294 9.84 18.18 0.37
C GLY A 294 9.83 16.76 -0.21
N GLU A 295 8.97 16.51 -1.20
CA GLU A 295 8.88 15.23 -1.91
C GLU A 295 8.96 15.44 -3.42
N GLU A 296 9.91 14.76 -4.06
CA GLU A 296 10.08 14.77 -5.51
C GLU A 296 9.44 13.54 -6.17
N LYS A 297 9.30 12.43 -5.44
CA LYS A 297 8.73 11.17 -5.93
C LYS A 297 7.25 11.10 -5.60
N LEU A 298 6.46 11.87 -6.33
CA LEU A 298 5.02 11.94 -6.10
C LEU A 298 4.28 10.67 -6.56
N PRO A 299 3.15 10.33 -5.87
CA PRO A 299 2.18 9.34 -6.33
C PRO A 299 1.76 9.60 -7.76
N ARG A 300 1.42 8.52 -8.48
CA ARG A 300 1.16 8.61 -9.92
C ARG A 300 0.00 9.54 -10.25
N LEU A 301 -1.05 9.56 -9.43
CA LEU A 301 -2.23 10.41 -9.65
C LEU A 301 -1.92 11.90 -9.58
N LEU A 302 -0.86 12.31 -8.88
CA LEU A 302 -0.46 13.71 -8.80
C LEU A 302 0.39 14.15 -9.99
N ARG A 303 0.89 13.20 -10.79
CA ARG A 303 1.76 13.54 -11.94
C ARG A 303 0.95 14.22 -13.04
N GLY A 304 1.48 15.33 -13.52
CA GLY A 304 0.85 16.14 -14.57
C GLY A 304 -0.13 17.18 -14.03
N LEU A 305 -0.33 17.28 -12.71
CA LEU A 305 -0.96 18.44 -12.11
C LEU A 305 0.03 19.62 -12.16
N PRO A 306 -0.38 20.81 -12.65
CA PRO A 306 0.53 21.95 -12.81
C PRO A 306 1.25 22.37 -11.52
N TRP A 307 0.58 22.27 -10.37
CA TRP A 307 1.15 22.64 -9.06
C TRP A 307 2.20 21.62 -8.56
N ALA A 308 2.16 20.39 -9.06
CA ALA A 308 2.99 19.27 -8.61
C ALA A 308 4.21 18.99 -9.53
N GLU A 309 4.39 19.76 -10.61
CA GLU A 309 5.42 19.51 -11.63
C GLU A 309 6.85 19.57 -11.07
N GLN A 310 7.07 20.37 -10.03
CA GLN A 310 8.39 20.59 -9.40
C GLN A 310 8.56 19.83 -8.08
N GLY A 311 7.68 18.85 -7.82
CA GLY A 311 7.55 18.21 -6.51
C GLY A 311 6.44 18.85 -5.67
N ALA A 312 6.30 18.38 -4.44
CA ALA A 312 5.30 18.88 -3.49
C ALA A 312 5.86 18.91 -2.07
N VAL A 313 5.22 19.67 -1.20
CA VAL A 313 5.33 19.52 0.25
C VAL A 313 4.49 18.33 0.69
N ARG A 314 5.12 17.40 1.39
CA ARG A 314 4.50 16.22 1.98
C ARG A 314 4.25 16.46 3.46
N TYR A 315 2.99 16.42 3.86
CA TYR A 315 2.55 16.38 5.26
C TYR A 315 2.12 14.95 5.58
N TRP A 316 3.02 14.17 6.16
CA TRP A 316 2.74 12.78 6.54
C TRP A 316 2.24 12.73 7.97
N VAL A 317 0.95 12.42 8.12
CA VAL A 317 0.27 12.25 9.41
C VAL A 317 0.23 10.76 9.71
N HIS A 318 1.03 10.34 10.68
CA HIS A 318 1.31 8.93 10.94
C HIS A 318 1.12 8.58 12.42
N TRP A 319 0.54 7.41 12.69
CA TRP A 319 0.41 6.87 14.03
C TRP A 319 1.45 5.78 14.35
N GLU A 320 2.22 6.00 15.40
CA GLU A 320 3.16 5.03 15.95
C GLU A 320 2.57 4.36 17.21
N PRO A 321 2.23 3.05 17.17
CA PRO A 321 1.76 2.32 18.34
C PRO A 321 2.90 2.04 19.33
N GLN A 322 2.54 1.87 20.61
CA GLN A 322 3.50 1.48 21.67
C GLN A 322 4.17 0.12 21.42
N ASP A 323 3.42 -0.83 20.84
CA ASP A 323 3.92 -2.16 20.52
C ASP A 323 3.99 -2.34 18.99
N LEU A 324 5.18 -2.11 18.45
CA LEU A 324 5.47 -2.27 17.02
C LEU A 324 5.41 -3.73 16.57
N VAL A 325 5.61 -4.71 17.46
CA VAL A 325 5.53 -6.12 17.08
C VAL A 325 4.08 -6.54 16.93
N GLU A 326 3.25 -6.16 17.90
CA GLU A 326 1.81 -6.40 17.88
C GLU A 326 1.15 -5.70 16.68
N SER A 327 1.62 -4.51 16.31
CA SER A 327 1.09 -3.77 15.15
C SER A 327 1.30 -4.48 13.81
N GLN A 328 2.32 -5.34 13.73
CA GLN A 328 2.65 -6.13 12.54
C GLN A 328 2.06 -7.54 12.57
N ARG A 329 1.19 -7.87 13.54
CA ARG A 329 0.46 -9.14 13.54
C ARG A 329 -0.76 -9.07 12.63
N GLU A 330 -1.06 -10.18 11.95
CA GLU A 330 -2.27 -10.33 11.13
C GLU A 330 -3.56 -10.14 11.97
N PHE A 331 -3.54 -10.67 13.19
CA PHE A 331 -4.66 -10.61 14.12
C PHE A 331 -4.21 -9.96 15.43
N PRO A 332 -4.15 -8.62 15.48
CA PRO A 332 -3.69 -7.91 16.65
C PRO A 332 -4.71 -7.98 17.80
N ALA A 333 -4.20 -7.83 19.03
CA ALA A 333 -4.98 -7.76 20.25
C ALA A 333 -6.01 -6.63 20.22
N MET A 334 -7.10 -6.80 20.99
CA MET A 334 -8.21 -5.84 21.02
C MET A 334 -7.75 -4.44 21.47
N GLU A 335 -6.82 -4.39 22.41
CA GLU A 335 -6.24 -3.17 22.95
C GLU A 335 -5.60 -2.32 21.85
N LEU A 336 -4.80 -2.94 20.97
CA LEU A 336 -4.19 -2.26 19.83
C LEU A 336 -5.24 -1.79 18.84
N ARG A 337 -6.26 -2.61 18.54
CA ARG A 337 -7.35 -2.24 17.61
C ARG A 337 -8.14 -1.03 18.12
N VAL A 338 -8.37 -0.96 19.43
CA VAL A 338 -9.04 0.17 20.08
C VAL A 338 -8.17 1.43 20.04
N ALA A 339 -6.87 1.32 20.36
CA ALA A 339 -5.92 2.42 20.28
C ALA A 339 -5.84 2.98 18.84
N ARG A 340 -5.69 2.07 17.86
CA ARG A 340 -5.68 2.39 16.42
C ARG A 340 -6.92 3.13 15.98
N LYS A 341 -8.12 2.67 16.38
CA LYS A 341 -9.37 3.35 16.04
C LYS A 341 -9.41 4.79 16.56
N ARG A 342 -8.99 5.02 17.81
CA ARG A 342 -8.92 6.39 18.38
C ARG A 342 -7.87 7.25 17.67
N ALA A 343 -6.73 6.66 17.31
CA ALA A 343 -5.68 7.35 16.56
C ALA A 343 -6.16 7.72 15.14
N ALA A 344 -6.87 6.82 14.45
CA ALA A 344 -7.39 7.04 13.10
C ALA A 344 -8.28 8.29 13.03
N GLU A 345 -9.18 8.47 14.01
CA GLU A 345 -10.03 9.67 14.10
C GLU A 345 -9.19 10.95 14.27
N LEU A 346 -8.06 10.88 14.99
CA LEU A 346 -7.18 12.03 15.13
C LEU A 346 -6.36 12.28 13.85
N VAL A 347 -5.84 11.23 13.21
CA VAL A 347 -5.10 11.32 11.95
C VAL A 347 -5.96 11.99 10.87
N ALA A 348 -7.20 11.53 10.68
CA ALA A 348 -8.14 12.12 9.73
C ALA A 348 -8.39 13.62 10.00
N ARG A 349 -8.65 13.99 11.26
CA ARG A 349 -8.87 15.41 11.64
C ARG A 349 -7.63 16.28 11.42
N LEU A 350 -6.44 15.76 11.70
CA LEU A 350 -5.19 16.51 11.47
C LEU A 350 -4.92 16.67 9.97
N ALA A 351 -5.07 15.61 9.19
CA ALA A 351 -4.93 15.67 7.73
C ALA A 351 -5.92 16.67 7.11
N ARG A 352 -7.19 16.63 7.55
CA ARG A 352 -8.22 17.58 7.11
C ARG A 352 -7.86 19.03 7.47
N ALA A 353 -7.40 19.29 8.69
CA ALA A 353 -7.02 20.64 9.11
C ALA A 353 -5.81 21.18 8.33
N ILE A 354 -4.86 20.32 7.97
CA ILE A 354 -3.72 20.67 7.12
C ILE A 354 -4.22 20.98 5.70
N HIS A 355 -5.05 20.12 5.12
CA HIS A 355 -5.64 20.33 3.81
C HIS A 355 -6.47 21.62 3.74
N ASP A 356 -7.29 21.93 4.75
CA ASP A 356 -8.07 23.18 4.79
C ASP A 356 -7.17 24.44 4.80
N ALA A 357 -5.93 24.32 5.29
CA ALA A 357 -4.98 25.44 5.37
C ALA A 357 -4.03 25.53 4.16
N ALA A 358 -3.62 24.39 3.60
CA ALA A 358 -2.60 24.29 2.56
C ALA A 358 -3.17 23.88 1.18
N GLY A 359 -4.43 23.46 1.11
CA GLY A 359 -5.03 22.86 -0.08
C GLY A 359 -4.33 21.55 -0.50
N GLY A 360 -4.38 21.26 -1.79
CA GLY A 360 -3.72 20.09 -2.38
C GLY A 360 -4.59 18.84 -2.38
N GLU A 361 -3.96 17.67 -2.24
CA GLU A 361 -4.60 16.36 -2.35
C GLU A 361 -4.23 15.48 -1.16
N ILE A 362 -5.17 14.64 -0.69
CA ILE A 362 -4.96 13.72 0.43
C ILE A 362 -4.85 12.30 -0.12
N ALA A 363 -3.87 11.53 0.36
CA ALA A 363 -3.73 10.10 0.11
C ALA A 363 -3.79 9.30 1.42
N ASP A 364 -4.40 8.12 1.38
CA ASP A 364 -4.32 7.13 2.46
C ASP A 364 -2.94 6.45 2.52
N GLU A 365 -2.73 5.61 3.52
CA GLU A 365 -1.47 4.84 3.73
C GLU A 365 -1.10 3.98 2.51
N ASP A 366 -2.07 3.49 1.76
CA ASP A 366 -1.86 2.69 0.55
C ASP A 366 -1.55 3.53 -0.71
N GLY A 367 -1.62 4.86 -0.57
CA GLY A 367 -1.32 5.85 -1.60
C GLY A 367 -2.48 6.13 -2.55
N PHE A 368 -3.72 5.82 -2.15
CA PHE A 368 -4.92 6.14 -2.91
C PHE A 368 -5.49 7.49 -2.47
N LEU A 369 -5.92 8.31 -3.41
CA LEU A 369 -6.50 9.62 -3.09
C LEU A 369 -7.82 9.49 -2.31
N VAL A 370 -8.04 10.40 -1.39
CA VAL A 370 -9.23 10.47 -0.53
C VAL A 370 -9.83 11.86 -0.66
N ASP A 371 -11.16 11.94 -0.83
CA ASP A 371 -11.84 13.22 -0.82
C ASP A 371 -11.83 13.78 0.61
N PRO A 372 -11.39 15.03 0.83
CA PRO A 372 -11.45 15.67 2.14
C PRO A 372 -12.82 15.66 2.81
N VAL A 373 -13.92 15.54 2.04
CA VAL A 373 -15.29 15.44 2.59
C VAL A 373 -15.59 14.10 3.26
N ASP A 374 -14.81 13.06 2.96
CA ASP A 374 -14.95 11.71 3.50
C ASP A 374 -14.19 11.52 4.83
N LEU A 375 -13.47 12.56 5.30
CA LEU A 375 -12.63 12.56 6.51
C LEU A 375 -13.34 13.03 7.79
#